data_AF-A0A6P3Y2R6-F1
#
_entry.id   AF-A0A6P3Y2R6-F1
#
_cell.length_a   1.000
_cell.length_b   1.000
_cell.length_c   1.000
_cell.angle_alpha   90.00
_cell.angle_beta   90.00
_cell.angle_gamma   90.00
#
_symmetry.space_group_name_H-M   'P 1'
#
loop_
_entity.id
_entity.type
_entity.pdbx_description
1 polymer ?
#
loop_
_entity_poly.entity_id
_entity_poly.type
_entity_poly.pdbx_seq_one_letter_code
_entity_poly.pdbx_strand_id
1 'polypeptide(L)'
;MKDSKYRVYVSAVDKALKSFEYTSEWADLISALGKLNKVLLSHMKFPVIPRRIKISKRLAQCMHPALPSGVHLKALETYDIIFKCMGTNRLSHELFIYSAGLFPLLGHAAMNVRPSLLTVYETHFVPLGERLRPGLSGFLSGVLLGLEDGSDHFDRTNSLLEKVCEGVGAEHFYACLWDCLASNSGI
;
A
#
# COMPACT_ATOMS: atom_id res chain seq x y z
N MET A 1 -14.63 22.87 8.55
CA MET A 1 -14.60 21.58 9.29
C MET A 1 -15.76 21.41 10.29
N LYS A 2 -17.03 21.64 9.88
CA LYS A 2 -18.21 21.49 10.76
C LYS A 2 -19.20 20.42 10.29
N ASP A 3 -18.76 19.42 9.53
CA ASP A 3 -19.65 18.36 9.08
C ASP A 3 -19.90 17.33 10.21
N SER A 4 -21.15 17.27 10.69
CA SER A 4 -21.58 16.30 11.69
C SER A 4 -21.34 14.86 11.25
N LYS A 5 -21.51 14.58 9.95
CA LYS A 5 -21.27 13.25 9.37
C LYS A 5 -19.79 12.88 9.39
N TYR A 6 -18.88 13.85 9.24
CA TYR A 6 -17.44 13.59 9.38
C TYR A 6 -17.05 13.31 10.83
N ARG A 7 -17.66 13.99 11.81
CA ARG A 7 -17.43 13.66 13.23
C ARG A 7 -17.87 12.23 13.57
N VAL A 8 -19.00 11.79 13.02
CA VAL A 8 -19.46 10.40 13.13
C VAL A 8 -18.44 9.44 12.51
N TYR A 9 -17.90 9.78 11.32
CA TYR A 9 -16.85 8.99 10.68
C TYR A 9 -15.60 8.86 11.56
N VAL A 10 -15.09 9.97 12.11
CA VAL A 10 -13.95 9.97 13.04
C VAL A 10 -14.22 9.08 14.24
N SER A 11 -15.39 9.20 14.87
CA SER A 11 -15.76 8.36 16.02
C SER A 11 -15.87 6.88 15.66
N ALA A 12 -16.38 6.55 14.47
CA ALA A 12 -16.48 5.18 13.99
C ALA A 12 -15.10 4.57 13.72
N VAL A 13 -14.17 5.34 13.14
CA VAL A 13 -12.77 4.94 12.95
C VAL A 13 -12.07 4.73 14.28
N ASP A 14 -12.23 5.65 15.24
CA ASP A 14 -11.65 5.51 16.58
C ASP A 14 -12.16 4.25 17.28
N LYS A 15 -13.46 3.93 17.14
CA LYS A 15 -14.03 2.68 17.67
C LYS A 15 -13.47 1.44 16.98
N ALA A 16 -13.31 1.45 15.66
CA ALA A 16 -12.71 0.34 14.92
C ALA A 16 -11.24 0.13 15.31
N LEU A 17 -10.47 1.21 15.46
CA LEU A 17 -9.05 1.15 15.80
C LEU A 17 -8.76 0.54 17.19
N LYS A 18 -9.71 0.61 18.14
CA LYS A 18 -9.60 -0.09 19.43
C LYS A 18 -9.43 -1.60 19.26
N SER A 19 -9.96 -2.20 18.19
CA SER A 19 -9.81 -3.65 17.96
C SER A 19 -8.37 -4.08 17.68
N PHE A 20 -7.50 -3.17 17.25
CA PHE A 20 -6.06 -3.42 17.06
C PHE A 20 -5.25 -3.34 18.36
N GLU A 21 -5.85 -2.94 19.49
CA GLU A 21 -5.15 -2.81 20.78
C GLU A 21 -5.20 -4.11 21.59
N TYR A 22 -6.07 -5.05 21.22
CA TYR A 22 -6.31 -6.32 21.93
C TYR A 22 -6.08 -7.54 21.03
N THR A 23 -5.18 -7.43 20.04
CA THR A 23 -4.86 -8.53 19.12
C THR A 23 -3.82 -9.44 19.75
N SER A 24 -4.14 -10.71 19.95
CA SER A 24 -3.21 -11.72 20.47
C SER A 24 -2.77 -12.68 19.37
N GLU A 25 -3.61 -12.92 18.38
CA GLU A 25 -3.34 -13.81 17.26
C GLU A 25 -3.57 -13.12 15.91
N TRP A 26 -3.05 -13.73 14.83
CA TRP A 26 -3.20 -13.19 13.48
C TRP A 26 -4.66 -13.09 13.03
N ALA A 27 -5.54 -13.97 13.52
CA ALA A 27 -6.97 -13.94 13.23
C ALA A 27 -7.65 -12.65 13.78
N ASP A 28 -7.16 -12.12 14.91
CA ASP A 28 -7.65 -10.87 15.48
C ASP A 28 -7.34 -9.69 14.55
N LEU A 29 -6.17 -9.71 13.88
CA LEU A 29 -5.81 -8.68 12.89
C LEU A 29 -6.77 -8.71 11.70
N ILE A 30 -7.12 -9.89 11.19
CA ILE A 30 -8.10 -10.02 10.10
C ILE A 30 -9.47 -9.47 10.54
N SER A 31 -9.90 -9.79 11.75
CA SER A 31 -11.15 -9.27 12.32
C SER A 31 -11.13 -7.74 12.48
N ALA A 32 -10.02 -7.20 12.98
CA ALA A 32 -9.81 -5.76 13.17
C ALA A 32 -9.80 -5.00 11.83
N LEU A 33 -9.08 -5.51 10.83
CA LEU A 33 -9.10 -4.99 9.45
C LEU A 33 -10.51 -5.06 8.85
N GLY A 34 -11.21 -6.18 9.03
CA GLY A 34 -12.59 -6.33 8.56
C GLY A 34 -13.55 -5.29 9.17
N LYS A 35 -13.41 -4.98 10.46
CA LYS A 35 -14.18 -3.91 11.12
C LYS A 35 -13.83 -2.54 10.55
N LEU A 36 -12.55 -2.27 10.30
CA LEU A 36 -12.10 -1.01 9.70
C LEU A 36 -12.63 -0.86 8.27
N ASN A 37 -12.55 -1.90 7.43
CA ASN A 37 -13.05 -1.89 6.05
C ASN A 37 -14.53 -1.53 5.99
N LYS A 38 -15.35 -2.13 6.85
CA LYS A 38 -16.78 -1.80 6.94
C LYS A 38 -17.01 -0.31 7.22
N VAL A 39 -16.24 0.28 8.13
CA VAL A 39 -16.35 1.72 8.45
C VAL A 39 -15.91 2.57 7.27
N LEU A 40 -14.79 2.26 6.62
CA LEU A 40 -14.28 3.01 5.48
C LEU A 40 -15.27 2.96 4.30
N LEU A 41 -15.77 1.77 3.94
CA LEU A 41 -16.74 1.56 2.87
C LEU A 41 -18.06 2.30 3.07
N SER A 42 -18.50 2.45 4.32
CA SER A 42 -19.72 3.23 4.63
C SER A 42 -19.50 4.74 4.58
N HIS A 43 -18.26 5.21 4.39
CA HIS A 43 -17.86 6.61 4.43
C HIS A 43 -17.05 7.05 3.20
N MET A 44 -17.09 6.29 2.09
CA MET A 44 -16.31 6.53 0.84
C MET A 44 -16.41 7.95 0.27
N LYS A 45 -17.50 8.67 0.54
CA LYS A 45 -17.70 10.07 0.11
C LYS A 45 -16.69 11.06 0.72
N PHE A 46 -16.00 10.67 1.80
CA PHE A 46 -15.04 11.54 2.48
C PHE A 46 -13.62 11.22 2.02
N PRO A 47 -12.97 12.12 1.26
CA PRO A 47 -11.63 11.86 0.75
C PRO A 47 -10.55 11.96 1.84
N VAL A 48 -10.85 12.54 3.01
CA VAL A 48 -9.90 12.67 4.11
C VAL A 48 -10.09 11.53 5.10
N ILE A 49 -9.15 10.59 5.13
CA ILE A 49 -9.19 9.45 6.05
C ILE A 49 -8.87 9.91 7.49
N PRO A 50 -9.79 9.73 8.46
CA PRO A 50 -9.53 9.97 9.87
C PRO A 50 -8.38 9.11 10.38
N ARG A 51 -7.53 9.66 11.26
CA ARG A 51 -6.44 8.92 11.89
C ARG A 51 -5.50 8.20 10.90
N ARG A 52 -5.34 8.73 9.68
CA ARG A 52 -4.52 8.13 8.60
C ARG A 52 -3.15 7.61 9.04
N ILE A 53 -2.45 8.33 9.92
CA ILE A 53 -1.14 7.92 10.45
C ILE A 53 -1.24 6.69 11.37
N LYS A 54 -2.26 6.61 12.24
CA LYS A 54 -2.47 5.44 13.11
C LYS A 54 -2.89 4.23 12.27
N ILE A 55 -3.77 4.45 11.29
CA ILE A 55 -4.19 3.40 10.34
C ILE A 55 -2.98 2.88 9.55
N SER A 56 -2.17 3.76 8.98
CA SER A 56 -1.07 3.35 8.12
C SER A 56 0.00 2.57 8.88
N LYS A 57 0.30 2.95 10.13
CA LYS A 57 1.16 2.16 11.02
C LYS A 57 0.61 0.76 11.29
N ARG A 58 -0.70 0.62 11.54
CA ARG A 58 -1.34 -0.69 11.72
C ARG A 58 -1.28 -1.52 10.44
N LEU A 59 -1.52 -0.91 9.29
CA LEU A 59 -1.39 -1.59 8.00
C LEU A 59 0.03 -2.06 7.73
N ALA A 60 1.05 -1.24 8.03
CA ALA A 60 2.44 -1.65 7.89
C ALA A 60 2.77 -2.85 8.79
N GLN A 61 2.28 -2.88 10.04
CA GLN A 61 2.41 -4.05 10.92
C GLN A 61 1.76 -5.29 10.31
N CYS A 62 0.57 -5.15 9.72
CA CYS A 62 -0.12 -6.23 9.04
C CYS A 62 0.62 -6.75 7.80
N MET A 63 1.61 -6.03 7.25
CA MET A 63 2.44 -6.47 6.12
C MET A 63 3.75 -7.14 6.55
N HIS A 64 3.95 -7.41 7.84
CA HIS A 64 5.15 -8.09 8.31
C HIS A 64 5.29 -9.49 7.70
N PRO A 65 6.48 -9.92 7.21
CA PRO A 65 6.66 -11.21 6.55
C PRO A 65 6.30 -12.44 7.40
N ALA A 66 6.43 -12.34 8.73
CA ALA A 66 6.06 -13.41 9.65
C ALA A 66 4.53 -13.61 9.81
N LEU A 67 3.70 -12.75 9.23
CA LEU A 67 2.24 -12.88 9.27
C LEU A 67 1.73 -13.71 8.09
N PRO A 68 0.63 -14.46 8.26
CA PRO A 68 0.10 -15.32 7.19
C PRO A 68 -0.55 -14.51 6.06
N SER A 69 -0.58 -15.09 4.86
CA SER A 69 -1.16 -14.47 3.66
C SER A 69 -2.56 -13.90 3.85
N GLY A 70 -3.39 -14.52 4.70
CA GLY A 70 -4.74 -14.02 5.00
C GLY A 70 -4.75 -12.61 5.60
N VAL A 71 -3.75 -12.28 6.44
CA VAL A 71 -3.60 -10.93 7.00
C VAL A 71 -3.14 -9.96 5.92
N HIS A 72 -2.17 -10.34 5.09
CA HIS A 72 -1.67 -9.52 3.98
C HIS A 72 -2.80 -9.19 3.00
N LEU A 73 -3.55 -10.18 2.54
CA LEU A 73 -4.68 -10.00 1.63
C LEU A 73 -5.73 -9.04 2.20
N LYS A 74 -6.08 -9.20 3.49
CA LYS A 74 -7.04 -8.31 4.14
C LYS A 74 -6.53 -6.88 4.30
N ALA A 75 -5.23 -6.72 4.55
CA ALA A 75 -4.60 -5.42 4.62
C ALA A 75 -4.52 -4.75 3.23
N LEU A 76 -4.25 -5.50 2.16
CA LEU A 76 -4.28 -5.01 0.78
C LEU A 76 -5.68 -4.52 0.38
N GLU A 77 -6.74 -5.24 0.77
CA GLU A 77 -8.12 -4.77 0.61
C GLU A 77 -8.35 -3.42 1.33
N THR A 78 -7.77 -3.27 2.53
CA THR A 78 -7.87 -2.02 3.30
C THR A 78 -7.16 -0.86 2.60
N TYR A 79 -5.95 -1.10 2.06
CA TYR A 79 -5.22 -0.14 1.25
C TYR A 79 -6.03 0.29 0.01
N ASP A 80 -6.58 -0.66 -0.73
CA ASP A 80 -7.41 -0.38 -1.91
C ASP A 80 -8.61 0.52 -1.58
N ILE A 81 -9.34 0.22 -0.49
CA ILE A 81 -10.46 1.06 -0.03
C ILE A 81 -9.98 2.48 0.29
N ILE A 82 -8.87 2.62 1.02
CA ILE A 82 -8.30 3.90 1.41
C ILE A 82 -7.90 4.72 0.17
N PHE A 83 -7.21 4.10 -0.78
CA PHE A 83 -6.75 4.78 -1.99
C PHE A 83 -7.92 5.19 -2.89
N LYS A 84 -8.96 4.35 -3.01
CA LYS A 84 -10.22 4.71 -3.69
C LYS A 84 -10.93 5.89 -3.03
N CYS A 85 -10.98 5.96 -1.69
CA CYS A 85 -11.56 7.10 -0.98
C CYS A 85 -10.80 8.40 -1.27
N MET A 86 -9.47 8.36 -1.19
CA MET A 86 -8.63 9.56 -1.28
C MET A 86 -8.51 10.09 -2.71
N GLY A 87 -8.52 9.18 -3.69
CA GLY A 87 -8.19 9.47 -5.08
C GLY A 87 -6.71 9.81 -5.29
N THR A 88 -6.29 9.81 -6.55
CA THR A 88 -4.89 9.97 -6.98
C THR A 88 -4.24 11.26 -6.48
N ASN A 89 -4.99 12.38 -6.47
CA ASN A 89 -4.46 13.68 -6.03
C ASN A 89 -3.99 13.64 -4.58
N ARG A 90 -4.84 13.18 -3.66
CA ARG A 90 -4.47 13.12 -2.24
C ARG A 90 -3.45 12.03 -1.97
N LEU A 91 -3.58 10.88 -2.62
CA LEU A 91 -2.62 9.78 -2.48
C LEU A 91 -1.19 10.26 -2.78
N SER A 92 -0.99 11.08 -3.82
CA SER A 92 0.34 11.60 -4.14
C SER A 92 0.99 12.42 -3.01
N HIS A 93 0.21 13.16 -2.23
CA HIS A 93 0.71 13.94 -1.09
C HIS A 93 0.90 13.11 0.17
N GLU A 94 0.25 11.94 0.24
CA GLU A 94 0.26 11.08 1.42
C GLU A 94 1.02 9.77 1.16
N LEU A 95 1.67 9.60 0.00
CA LEU A 95 2.28 8.35 -0.44
C LEU A 95 3.24 7.76 0.60
N PHE A 96 4.08 8.61 1.20
CA PHE A 96 5.06 8.22 2.22
C PHE A 96 4.42 7.56 3.45
N ILE A 97 3.20 7.92 3.82
CA ILE A 97 2.57 7.36 5.02
C ILE A 97 2.12 5.91 4.79
N TYR A 98 1.90 5.51 3.53
CA TYR A 98 1.35 4.21 3.14
C TYR A 98 2.40 3.29 2.49
N SER A 99 3.54 3.82 2.06
CA SER A 99 4.59 3.06 1.35
C SER A 99 5.32 2.05 2.24
N ALA A 100 5.50 2.35 3.53
CA ALA A 100 6.34 1.58 4.45
C ALA A 100 5.94 0.10 4.56
N GLY A 101 4.65 -0.23 4.43
CA GLY A 101 4.19 -1.62 4.43
C GLY A 101 4.11 -2.26 3.05
N LEU A 102 3.89 -1.46 1.99
CA LEU A 102 3.64 -1.98 0.65
C LEU A 102 4.93 -2.34 -0.07
N PHE A 103 5.90 -1.42 -0.11
CA PHE A 103 7.10 -1.59 -0.94
C PHE A 103 7.92 -2.84 -0.59
N PRO A 104 8.23 -3.13 0.69
CA PRO A 104 9.01 -4.31 1.03
C PRO A 104 8.26 -5.63 0.81
N LEU A 105 6.94 -5.60 0.62
CA LEU A 105 6.13 -6.82 0.64
C LEU A 105 6.37 -7.70 -0.59
N LEU A 106 6.66 -7.16 -1.77
CA LEU A 106 6.69 -7.97 -3.00
C LEU A 106 7.79 -9.05 -3.00
N GLY A 107 8.96 -8.75 -2.43
CA GLY A 107 10.08 -9.69 -2.28
C GLY A 107 9.85 -10.79 -1.23
N HIS A 108 8.85 -10.65 -0.36
CA HIS A 108 8.55 -11.61 0.71
C HIS A 108 7.12 -12.17 0.65
N ALA A 109 6.32 -11.70 -0.30
CA ALA A 109 4.91 -12.05 -0.43
C ALA A 109 4.77 -13.51 -0.88
N ALA A 110 3.88 -14.24 -0.21
CA ALA A 110 3.45 -15.54 -0.69
C ALA A 110 2.86 -15.46 -2.11
N MET A 111 2.94 -16.55 -2.87
CA MET A 111 2.50 -16.62 -4.28
C MET A 111 1.05 -16.15 -4.49
N ASN A 112 0.16 -16.37 -3.51
CA ASN A 112 -1.24 -15.95 -3.58
C ASN A 112 -1.46 -14.46 -3.22
N VAL A 113 -0.48 -13.79 -2.59
CA VAL A 113 -0.54 -12.37 -2.21
C VAL A 113 -0.03 -11.47 -3.33
N ARG A 114 1.01 -11.93 -4.05
CA ARG A 114 1.65 -11.19 -5.16
C ARG A 114 0.62 -10.61 -6.16
N PRO A 115 -0.37 -11.37 -6.68
CA PRO A 115 -1.36 -10.82 -7.60
C PRO A 115 -2.14 -9.62 -7.04
N SER A 116 -2.55 -9.69 -5.77
CA SER A 116 -3.31 -8.62 -5.13
C SER A 116 -2.46 -7.38 -4.88
N LEU A 117 -1.17 -7.56 -4.55
CA LEU A 117 -0.25 -6.45 -4.37
C LEU A 117 0.04 -5.74 -5.70
N LEU A 118 0.28 -6.50 -6.77
CA LEU A 118 0.46 -5.93 -8.12
C LEU A 118 -0.78 -5.16 -8.56
N THR A 119 -1.99 -5.66 -8.29
CA THR A 119 -3.23 -4.92 -8.56
C THR A 119 -3.28 -3.58 -7.83
N VAL A 120 -2.81 -3.49 -6.59
CA VAL A 120 -2.74 -2.23 -5.84
C VAL A 120 -1.79 -1.24 -6.53
N TYR A 121 -0.62 -1.69 -6.98
CA TYR A 121 0.32 -0.83 -7.70
C TYR A 121 -0.23 -0.36 -9.04
N GLU A 122 -0.77 -1.27 -9.84
CA GLU A 122 -1.37 -0.96 -11.14
C GLU A 122 -2.54 0.02 -11.01
N THR A 123 -3.39 -0.15 -10.00
CA THR A 123 -4.61 0.65 -9.83
C THR A 123 -4.33 2.02 -9.22
N HIS A 124 -3.38 2.11 -8.28
CA HIS A 124 -3.21 3.29 -7.44
C HIS A 124 -1.88 4.01 -7.62
N PHE A 125 -0.81 3.32 -8.03
CA PHE A 125 0.53 3.90 -8.13
C PHE A 125 0.85 4.29 -9.58
N VAL A 126 0.55 3.45 -10.56
CA VAL A 126 0.75 3.79 -11.98
C VAL A 126 0.04 5.10 -12.36
N PRO A 127 -1.22 5.36 -11.97
CA PRO A 127 -1.91 6.60 -12.33
C PRO A 127 -1.35 7.87 -11.65
N LEU A 128 -0.41 7.74 -10.70
CA LEU A 128 0.25 8.92 -10.11
C LEU A 128 1.14 9.63 -11.13
N GLY A 129 1.69 8.89 -12.11
CA GLY A 129 2.64 9.41 -13.11
C GLY A 129 3.83 10.09 -12.43
N GLU A 130 4.21 11.28 -12.90
CA GLU A 130 5.30 12.08 -12.32
C GLU A 130 5.17 12.34 -10.82
N ARG A 131 3.97 12.26 -10.25
CA ARG A 131 3.76 12.44 -8.81
C ARG A 131 4.24 11.26 -7.96
N LEU A 132 4.60 10.14 -8.59
CA LEU A 132 5.26 9.01 -7.93
C LEU A 132 6.76 9.27 -7.70
N ARG A 133 7.38 10.22 -8.42
CA ARG A 133 8.83 10.51 -8.35
C ARG A 133 9.37 10.60 -6.91
N PRO A 134 8.74 11.30 -5.94
CA PRO A 134 9.25 11.38 -4.57
C PRO A 134 9.32 10.04 -3.82
N GLY A 135 8.53 9.05 -4.24
CA GLY A 135 8.52 7.70 -3.66
C GLY A 135 9.15 6.64 -4.56
N LEU A 136 9.68 7.03 -5.74
CA LEU A 136 10.09 6.10 -6.78
C LEU A 136 11.24 5.18 -6.34
N SER A 137 12.27 5.73 -5.69
CA SER A 137 13.41 4.92 -5.21
C SER A 137 12.95 3.83 -4.25
N GLY A 138 12.07 4.16 -3.29
CA GLY A 138 11.50 3.16 -2.38
C GLY A 138 10.65 2.11 -3.08
N PHE A 139 9.87 2.53 -4.08
CA PHE A 139 9.06 1.63 -4.90
C PHE A 139 9.95 0.65 -5.67
N LEU A 140 10.97 1.15 -6.36
CA LEU A 140 11.91 0.34 -7.13
C LEU A 140 12.69 -0.62 -6.24
N SER A 141 13.24 -0.15 -5.12
CA SER A 141 13.95 -1.01 -4.15
C SER A 141 13.10 -2.18 -3.67
N GLY A 142 11.78 -2.00 -3.52
CA GLY A 142 10.87 -3.06 -3.12
C GLY A 142 10.43 -3.98 -4.26
N VAL A 143 10.09 -3.41 -5.42
CA VAL A 143 9.56 -4.17 -6.57
C VAL A 143 10.64 -4.99 -7.26
N LEU A 144 11.86 -4.48 -7.37
CA LEU A 144 12.98 -5.20 -7.99
C LEU A 144 13.33 -6.49 -7.23
N LEU A 145 13.18 -6.51 -5.90
CA LEU A 145 13.37 -7.74 -5.11
C LEU A 145 12.32 -8.82 -5.41
N GLY A 146 11.17 -8.44 -5.99
CA GLY A 146 10.14 -9.37 -6.44
C GLY A 146 10.28 -9.80 -7.90
N LEU A 147 11.26 -9.25 -8.63
CA LEU A 147 11.51 -9.58 -10.04
C LEU A 147 12.41 -10.82 -10.12
N GLU A 148 11.81 -11.98 -9.92
CA GLU A 148 12.49 -13.28 -9.94
C GLU A 148 12.23 -13.99 -11.28
N ASP A 149 13.31 -14.32 -12.00
CA ASP A 149 13.26 -15.08 -13.25
C ASP A 149 12.55 -16.43 -13.05
N GLY A 150 11.62 -16.75 -13.95
CA GLY A 150 10.83 -17.99 -13.90
C GLY A 150 9.67 -17.98 -12.90
N SER A 151 9.39 -16.85 -12.22
CA SER A 151 8.17 -16.71 -11.43
C SER A 151 6.95 -16.48 -12.33
N ASP A 152 5.78 -17.01 -11.93
CA ASP A 152 4.50 -16.80 -12.62
C ASP A 152 4.09 -15.32 -12.75
N HIS A 153 4.72 -14.43 -11.96
CA HIS A 153 4.42 -13.01 -11.91
C HIS A 153 5.50 -12.14 -12.56
N PHE A 154 6.53 -12.73 -13.16
CA PHE A 154 7.64 -12.01 -13.78
C PHE A 154 7.14 -11.03 -14.85
N ASP A 155 6.41 -11.52 -15.85
CA ASP A 155 5.91 -10.69 -16.96
C ASP A 155 5.00 -9.56 -16.49
N ARG A 156 4.15 -9.83 -15.49
CA ARG A 156 3.25 -8.82 -14.91
C ARG A 156 4.03 -7.76 -14.15
N THR A 157 5.07 -8.16 -13.42
CA THR A 157 5.94 -7.25 -12.68
C THR A 157 6.78 -6.40 -13.64
N ASN A 158 7.28 -6.99 -14.73
CA ASN A 158 7.98 -6.26 -15.78
C ASN A 158 7.07 -5.24 -16.46
N SER A 159 5.85 -5.63 -16.84
CA SER A 159 4.86 -4.71 -17.42
C SER A 159 4.48 -3.57 -16.44
N LEU A 160 4.43 -3.84 -15.14
CA LEU A 160 4.24 -2.80 -14.12
C LEU A 160 5.40 -1.79 -14.13
N LEU A 161 6.66 -2.26 -14.19
CA LEU A 161 7.84 -1.40 -14.25
C LEU A 161 7.86 -0.55 -15.52
N GLU A 162 7.51 -1.11 -16.67
CA GLU A 162 7.37 -0.38 -17.94
C GLU A 162 6.35 0.76 -17.84
N LYS A 163 5.15 0.49 -17.32
CA LYS A 163 4.11 1.52 -17.12
C LYS A 163 4.53 2.61 -16.14
N VAL A 164 5.27 2.24 -15.09
CA VAL A 164 5.82 3.21 -14.14
C VAL A 164 6.89 4.07 -14.82
N CYS A 165 7.77 3.47 -15.63
CA CYS A 165 8.79 4.17 -16.42
C CYS A 165 8.16 5.20 -17.37
N GLU A 166 7.11 4.81 -18.10
CA GLU A 166 6.33 5.72 -18.94
C GLU A 166 5.72 6.87 -18.12
N GLY A 167 5.12 6.56 -16.97
CA GLY A 167 4.42 7.55 -16.14
C GLY A 167 5.33 8.57 -15.46
N VAL A 168 6.52 8.15 -14.99
CA VAL A 168 7.48 9.04 -14.30
C VAL A 168 8.50 9.68 -15.23
N GLY A 169 8.60 9.19 -16.47
CA GLY A 169 9.61 9.59 -17.46
C GLY A 169 10.88 8.73 -17.35
N ALA A 170 11.32 8.21 -18.49
CA ALA A 170 12.42 7.26 -18.59
C ALA A 170 13.74 7.76 -17.95
N GLU A 171 14.12 9.02 -18.18
CA GLU A 171 15.33 9.60 -17.60
C GLU A 171 15.34 9.50 -16.07
N HIS A 172 14.24 9.92 -15.44
CA HIS A 172 14.12 9.87 -13.98
C HIS A 172 14.00 8.43 -13.47
N PHE A 173 13.29 7.57 -14.19
CA PHE A 173 13.17 6.15 -13.85
C PHE A 173 14.52 5.46 -13.82
N TYR A 174 15.31 5.58 -14.88
CA TYR A 174 16.61 4.92 -14.99
C TYR A 174 17.64 5.54 -14.04
N ALA A 175 17.60 6.85 -13.79
CA ALA A 175 18.44 7.47 -12.76
C ALA A 175 18.17 6.84 -11.37
N CYS A 176 16.90 6.79 -10.94
CA CYS A 176 16.55 6.15 -9.68
C CYS A 176 16.86 4.65 -9.65
N LEU A 177 16.68 3.94 -10.76
CA LEU A 177 17.01 2.51 -10.87
C LEU A 177 18.50 2.28 -10.61
N TRP A 178 19.37 3.05 -11.26
CA TRP A 178 20.81 2.95 -11.06
C TRP A 178 21.23 3.30 -9.65
N ASP A 179 20.64 4.34 -9.05
CA ASP A 179 20.89 4.72 -7.65
C ASP A 179 20.50 3.59 -6.69
N CYS A 180 19.35 2.94 -6.91
CA CYS A 180 18.89 1.79 -6.12
C CYS A 180 19.87 0.62 -6.22
N LEU A 181 20.38 0.31 -7.42
CA LEU A 181 21.34 -0.78 -7.63
C LEU A 181 22.70 -0.47 -7.01
N ALA A 182 23.20 0.77 -7.15
CA ALA A 182 24.45 1.20 -6.55
C ALA A 182 24.38 1.26 -5.01
N SER A 183 23.22 1.60 -4.45
CA SER A 183 23.03 1.61 -2.99
C SER A 183 22.91 0.20 -2.40
N ASN A 184 22.47 -0.77 -3.21
CA ASN A 184 22.34 -2.17 -2.82
C ASN A 184 23.60 -3.01 -3.10
N SER A 185 24.63 -2.49 -3.78
CA SER A 185 25.87 -3.21 -4.11
C SER A 185 26.82 -3.41 -2.92
N GLY A 186 26.32 -3.25 -1.69
CA GLY A 186 27.02 -3.50 -0.44
C GLY A 186 26.60 -4.79 0.29
N ILE A 187 25.86 -5.68 -0.39
CA ILE A 187 25.51 -7.03 0.08
C ILE A 187 26.25 -8.06 -0.77
#